data_AF-A0AAV0U0J7-F1
#
_entry.id   AF-A0AAV0U0J7-F1
#
_cell.length_a   1.000
_cell.length_b   1.000
_cell.length_c   1.000
_cell.angle_alpha   90.00
_cell.angle_beta   90.00
_cell.angle_gamma   90.00
#
_symmetry.space_group_name_H-M   'P 1'
#
loop_
_entity.id
_entity.type
_entity.pdbx_description
1 polymer ?
#
loop_
_entity_poly.entity_id
_entity_poly.type
_entity_poly.pdbx_seq_one_letter_code
_entity_poly.pdbx_strand_id
1 'polypeptide(L)'
;MNMTDKKKEQQESLAQLVRDLETKETLCHVKEYPEVELKKLNEYVKKHGPLVNPVFGEQPAFFIDEGRFVPYRMFVYGNSIVTTKIIRILDEWAKWSGDGGRVTMQGEFISGTDVRLPAIAYTPRDTHRGSQRSALDRKMRNEYFKHGVRLGWLIDPRPGYQHMYEYYLDETGGVQCSDNTAWRDLSGGNVLPGFTLMSTVLEMVLNQDPGSSEEEEVDLECPYPTCRQRFRYPGAFTAHVEWHRAERARQKYLAKRM
;
A
#
# COMPACT_ATOMS: atom_id res chain seq x y z
N MET A 1 30.13 36.04 2.36
CA MET A 1 30.42 34.60 2.20
C MET A 1 30.56 34.32 0.71
N ASN A 2 31.70 33.82 0.25
CA ASN A 2 31.93 33.60 -1.19
C ASN A 2 31.18 32.35 -1.66
N MET A 3 30.88 32.25 -2.96
CA MET A 3 30.12 31.12 -3.54
C MET A 3 30.73 29.74 -3.24
N THR A 4 32.04 29.69 -3.07
CA THR A 4 32.81 28.49 -2.71
C THR A 4 32.51 28.02 -1.29
N ASP A 5 32.41 28.94 -0.34
CA ASP A 5 32.15 28.63 1.07
C ASP A 5 30.72 28.09 1.26
N LYS A 6 29.76 28.71 0.56
CA LYS A 6 28.35 28.29 0.62
C LYS A 6 28.13 26.90 0.01
N LYS A 7 28.83 26.57 -1.08
CA LYS A 7 28.78 25.22 -1.66
C LYS A 7 29.35 24.15 -0.72
N LYS A 8 30.43 24.48 -0.01
CA LYS A 8 31.08 23.58 0.95
C LYS A 8 30.17 23.31 2.15
N GLU A 9 29.57 24.34 2.73
CA GLU A 9 28.65 24.23 3.86
C GLU A 9 27.39 23.40 3.54
N GLN A 10 26.81 23.60 2.34
CA GLN A 10 25.70 22.76 1.87
C GLN A 10 26.09 21.29 1.71
N GLN A 11 27.32 21.02 1.26
CA GLN A 11 27.81 19.66 1.05
C GLN A 11 28.11 18.96 2.39
N GLU A 12 28.66 19.68 3.35
CA GLU A 12 28.87 19.19 4.73
C GLU A 12 27.54 18.93 5.44
N SER A 13 26.56 19.83 5.30
CA SER A 13 25.22 19.66 5.86
C SER A 13 24.48 18.47 5.24
N LEU A 14 24.59 18.26 3.92
CA LEU A 14 24.03 17.08 3.27
C LEU A 14 24.69 15.79 3.75
N ALA A 15 26.03 15.79 3.88
CA ALA A 15 26.74 14.63 4.40
C ALA A 15 26.34 14.30 5.85
N GLN A 16 26.09 15.32 6.66
CA GLN A 16 25.59 15.14 8.02
C GLN A 16 24.16 14.58 8.02
N LEU A 17 23.25 15.14 7.20
CA LEU A 17 21.90 14.61 7.05
C LEU A 17 21.90 13.14 6.60
N VAL A 18 22.72 12.77 5.62
CA VAL A 18 22.81 11.38 5.14
C VAL A 18 23.25 10.45 6.27
N ARG A 19 24.32 10.81 7.01
CA ARG A 19 24.76 10.02 8.18
C ARG A 19 23.65 9.87 9.21
N ASP A 20 22.91 10.94 9.48
CA ASP A 20 21.83 10.92 10.46
C ASP A 20 20.63 10.08 9.97
N LEU A 21 20.31 10.13 8.67
CA LEU A 21 19.27 9.28 8.05
C LEU A 21 19.67 7.79 8.03
N GLU A 22 20.96 7.46 8.00
CA GLU A 22 21.48 6.09 8.07
C GLU A 22 21.59 5.56 9.50
N THR A 23 21.78 6.43 10.50
CA THR A 23 22.13 6.01 11.87
C THR A 23 21.09 6.34 12.94
N LYS A 24 20.33 7.44 12.81
CA LYS A 24 19.33 7.82 13.83
C LYS A 24 18.14 6.86 13.79
N GLU A 25 17.64 6.54 14.98
CA GLU A 25 16.43 5.74 15.18
C GLU A 25 15.14 6.57 15.03
N THR A 26 15.26 7.89 14.84
CA THR A 26 14.14 8.83 14.71
C THR A 26 14.26 9.65 13.43
N LEU A 27 13.12 10.18 12.95
CA LEU A 27 13.08 10.99 11.72
C LEU A 27 13.75 12.35 11.93
N CYS A 28 14.63 12.71 10.98
CA CYS A 28 15.34 13.99 10.96
C CYS A 28 14.39 15.16 10.67
N HIS A 29 14.47 16.22 11.47
CA HIS A 29 13.67 17.42 11.29
C HIS A 29 14.35 18.38 10.30
N VAL A 30 13.61 18.93 9.34
CA VAL A 30 14.14 19.81 8.27
C VAL A 30 14.85 21.04 8.85
N LYS A 31 14.34 21.59 9.96
CA LYS A 31 14.97 22.72 10.67
C LYS A 31 16.39 22.44 11.19
N GLU A 32 16.77 21.18 11.39
CA GLU A 32 18.14 20.82 11.80
C GLU A 32 19.13 20.89 10.62
N TYR A 33 18.63 20.92 9.38
CA TYR A 33 19.42 20.92 8.15
C TYR A 33 18.92 22.02 7.19
N PRO A 34 18.94 23.30 7.61
CA PRO A 34 18.33 24.40 6.85
C PRO A 34 18.96 24.60 5.46
N GLU A 35 20.21 24.17 5.28
CA GLU A 35 20.97 24.29 4.03
C GLU A 35 20.72 23.13 3.05
N VAL A 36 19.90 22.13 3.43
CA VAL A 36 19.64 20.93 2.62
C VAL A 36 18.22 20.95 2.07
N GLU A 37 18.11 21.16 0.76
CA GLU A 37 16.84 21.01 0.05
C GLU A 37 16.49 19.54 -0.18
N LEU A 38 15.22 19.17 -0.03
CA LEU A 38 14.71 17.82 -0.29
C LEU A 38 15.12 17.29 -1.67
N LYS A 39 15.07 18.14 -2.69
CA LYS A 39 15.45 17.78 -4.06
C LYS A 39 16.90 17.30 -4.12
N LYS A 40 17.80 17.97 -3.40
CA LYS A 40 19.23 17.66 -3.36
C LYS A 40 19.53 16.36 -2.63
N LEU A 41 18.78 16.06 -1.56
CA LEU A 41 18.81 14.75 -0.90
C LEU A 41 18.36 13.65 -1.86
N ASN A 42 17.24 13.81 -2.55
CA ASN A 42 16.75 12.80 -3.50
C ASN A 42 17.68 12.60 -4.70
N GLU A 43 18.33 13.67 -5.19
CA GLU A 43 19.38 13.56 -6.21
C GLU A 43 20.60 12.78 -5.71
N TYR A 44 20.99 12.95 -4.44
CA TYR A 44 22.04 12.16 -3.81
C TYR A 44 21.68 10.68 -3.78
N VAL A 45 20.50 10.32 -3.25
CA VAL A 45 20.05 8.92 -3.17
C VAL A 45 19.92 8.29 -4.56
N LYS A 46 19.41 9.03 -5.55
CA LYS A 46 19.35 8.56 -6.94
C LYS A 46 20.73 8.26 -7.52
N LYS A 47 21.75 9.04 -7.15
CA LYS A 47 23.12 8.88 -7.65
C LYS A 47 23.89 7.78 -6.91
N HIS A 48 23.66 7.63 -5.61
CA HIS A 48 24.46 6.78 -4.73
C HIS A 48 23.78 5.47 -4.33
N GLY A 49 22.49 5.30 -4.65
CA GLY A 49 21.67 4.17 -4.23
C GLY A 49 20.87 4.46 -2.95
N PRO A 50 19.91 3.58 -2.60
CA PRO A 50 19.09 3.73 -1.39
C PRO A 50 19.97 3.84 -0.13
N LEU A 51 19.58 4.72 0.80
CA LEU A 51 20.21 4.74 2.12
C LEU A 51 19.71 3.55 2.94
N VAL A 52 20.57 2.97 3.76
CA VAL A 52 20.20 1.84 4.63
C VAL A 52 20.26 2.29 6.08
N ASN A 53 19.15 2.15 6.79
CA ASN A 53 19.07 2.44 8.22
C ASN A 53 18.59 1.20 9.00
N PRO A 54 19.16 0.90 10.18
CA PRO A 54 18.76 -0.26 10.98
C PRO A 54 17.27 -0.30 11.36
N VAL A 55 16.65 0.86 11.59
CA VAL A 55 15.25 1.00 12.01
C VAL A 55 14.32 1.14 10.81
N PHE A 56 14.72 1.92 9.81
CA PHE A 56 13.84 2.30 8.70
C PHE A 56 14.02 1.48 7.42
N GLY A 57 15.03 0.60 7.37
CA GLY A 57 15.34 -0.24 6.21
C GLY A 57 15.95 0.55 5.05
N GLU A 58 15.76 0.04 3.83
CA GLU A 58 16.15 0.73 2.60
C GLU A 58 15.26 1.94 2.33
N GLN A 59 15.90 3.06 2.01
CA GLN A 59 15.29 4.37 1.82
C GLN A 59 15.65 4.90 0.41
N PRO A 60 14.93 4.46 -0.64
CA PRO A 60 15.20 4.84 -2.04
C PRO A 60 14.88 6.29 -2.39
N ALA A 61 14.07 7.00 -1.60
CA ALA A 61 13.75 8.40 -1.78
C ALA A 61 13.13 8.98 -0.50
N PHE A 62 12.91 10.29 -0.45
CA PHE A 62 12.34 11.01 0.69
C PHE A 62 11.26 12.00 0.26
N PHE A 63 10.33 12.29 1.17
CA PHE A 63 9.41 13.43 1.11
C PHE A 63 9.41 14.18 2.44
N ILE A 64 8.83 15.38 2.47
CA ILE A 64 8.65 16.15 3.71
C ILE A 64 7.22 16.01 4.20
N ASP A 65 7.07 15.60 5.46
CA ASP A 65 5.80 15.56 6.18
C ASP A 65 6.01 16.09 7.60
N GLU A 66 5.12 16.96 8.06
CA GLU A 66 5.22 17.68 9.34
C GLU A 66 6.63 18.23 9.66
N GLY A 67 7.34 18.72 8.63
CA GLY A 67 8.69 19.26 8.78
C GLY A 67 9.78 18.22 9.01
N ARG A 68 9.55 16.95 8.67
CA ARG A 68 10.51 15.83 8.80
C ARG A 68 10.79 15.18 7.46
N PHE A 69 12.01 14.68 7.28
CA PHE A 69 12.36 13.84 6.13
C PHE A 69 11.82 12.43 6.35
N VAL A 70 10.83 12.02 5.54
CA VAL A 70 10.19 10.71 5.60
C VAL A 70 10.64 9.87 4.41
N PRO A 71 11.21 8.66 4.62
CA PRO A 71 11.64 7.82 3.51
C PRO A 71 10.43 7.20 2.79
N TYR A 72 10.46 7.23 1.45
CA TYR A 72 9.72 6.27 0.63
C TYR A 72 10.30 4.89 0.92
N ARG A 73 9.48 3.92 1.31
CA ARG A 73 9.95 2.55 1.59
C ARG A 73 9.60 1.60 0.45
N MET A 74 10.55 0.73 0.07
CA MET A 74 10.23 -0.47 -0.69
C MET A 74 9.48 -1.48 0.19
N PHE A 75 8.46 -2.13 -0.37
CA PHE A 75 7.55 -3.03 0.33
C PHE A 75 8.29 -4.19 1.04
N VAL A 76 8.02 -4.42 2.33
CA VAL A 76 8.47 -5.64 3.03
C VAL A 76 7.70 -6.83 2.47
N TYR A 77 8.40 -7.94 2.15
CA TYR A 77 7.86 -9.12 1.46
C TYR A 77 6.54 -9.68 2.04
N GLY A 78 6.39 -9.78 3.37
CA GLY A 78 5.13 -10.24 3.97
C GLY A 78 3.95 -9.25 3.79
N ASN A 79 4.26 -7.96 3.64
CA ASN A 79 3.26 -6.91 3.44
C ASN A 79 2.91 -6.74 1.95
N SER A 80 3.86 -6.95 1.03
CA SER A 80 3.57 -6.92 -0.41
C SER A 80 2.56 -8.00 -0.79
N ILE A 81 2.60 -9.19 -0.19
CA ILE A 81 1.67 -10.27 -0.52
C ILE A 81 0.27 -10.00 0.06
N VAL A 82 0.15 -9.54 1.32
CA VAL A 82 -1.14 -9.11 1.91
C VAL A 82 -1.75 -7.95 1.11
N THR A 83 -0.93 -6.94 0.78
CA THR A 83 -1.34 -5.80 -0.04
C THR A 83 -1.82 -6.25 -1.42
N THR A 84 -1.05 -7.09 -2.11
CA THR A 84 -1.40 -7.61 -3.43
C THR A 84 -2.68 -8.43 -3.39
N LYS A 85 -2.87 -9.23 -2.33
CA LYS A 85 -4.09 -10.01 -2.16
C LYS A 85 -5.31 -9.10 -1.95
N ILE A 86 -5.21 -8.11 -1.06
CA ILE A 86 -6.30 -7.16 -0.80
C ILE A 86 -6.68 -6.42 -2.09
N ILE A 87 -5.68 -5.94 -2.85
CA ILE A 87 -5.89 -5.30 -4.15
C ILE A 87 -6.63 -6.24 -5.10
N ARG A 88 -6.22 -7.50 -5.19
CA ARG A 88 -6.85 -8.49 -6.07
C ARG A 88 -8.32 -8.75 -5.71
N ILE A 89 -8.62 -8.90 -4.41
CA ILE A 89 -9.99 -9.14 -3.93
C ILE A 89 -10.87 -7.91 -4.21
N LEU A 90 -10.35 -6.70 -4.01
CA LEU A 90 -11.05 -5.45 -4.34
C LEU A 90 -11.28 -5.29 -5.84
N ASP A 91 -10.30 -5.64 -6.68
CA ASP A 91 -10.44 -5.61 -8.13
C ASP A 91 -11.48 -6.63 -8.62
N GLU A 92 -11.49 -7.84 -8.04
CA GLU A 92 -12.51 -8.85 -8.33
C GLU A 92 -13.90 -8.33 -7.94
N TRP A 93 -14.04 -7.72 -6.75
CA TRP A 93 -15.28 -7.09 -6.30
C TRP A 93 -15.77 -5.99 -7.25
N ALA A 94 -14.92 -5.03 -7.58
CA ALA A 94 -15.28 -3.92 -8.46
C ALA A 94 -15.75 -4.39 -9.85
N LYS A 95 -15.18 -5.49 -10.36
CA LYS A 95 -15.59 -6.11 -11.63
C LYS A 95 -17.00 -6.71 -11.56
N TRP A 96 -17.32 -7.44 -10.49
CA TRP A 96 -18.60 -8.17 -10.42
C TRP A 96 -19.75 -7.32 -9.87
N SER A 97 -19.49 -6.37 -8.97
CA SER A 97 -20.53 -5.52 -8.40
C SER A 97 -21.07 -4.51 -9.41
N GLY A 98 -20.26 -4.11 -10.39
CA GLY A 98 -20.61 -3.07 -11.35
C GLY A 98 -20.52 -1.65 -10.79
N ASP A 99 -20.10 -1.49 -9.52
CA ASP A 99 -20.06 -0.20 -8.79
C ASP A 99 -18.87 0.73 -9.19
N GLY A 100 -18.27 0.52 -10.36
CA GLY A 100 -17.15 1.32 -10.86
C GLY A 100 -15.88 1.17 -10.00
N GLY A 101 -14.78 1.82 -10.38
CA GLY A 101 -13.50 1.68 -9.67
C GLY A 101 -12.26 1.49 -10.54
N ARG A 102 -11.10 2.00 -10.10
CA ARG A 102 -9.77 1.49 -10.47
C ARG A 102 -9.00 1.30 -9.18
N VAL A 103 -8.52 0.09 -8.86
CA VAL A 103 -7.58 -0.12 -7.74
C VAL A 103 -6.16 0.06 -8.30
N THR A 104 -5.38 1.00 -7.76
CA THR A 104 -3.97 1.16 -8.16
C THR A 104 -3.04 0.39 -7.21
N MET A 105 -1.84 0.02 -7.68
CA MET A 105 -0.78 -0.54 -6.82
C MET A 105 -0.28 0.44 -5.74
N GLN A 106 -0.77 1.68 -5.77
CA GLN A 106 -0.58 2.71 -4.75
C GLN A 106 -1.79 2.80 -3.78
N GLY A 107 -2.77 1.91 -3.93
CA GLY A 107 -3.92 1.75 -3.05
C GLY A 107 -5.10 2.68 -3.35
N GLU A 108 -5.12 3.40 -4.47
CA GLU A 108 -6.19 4.36 -4.77
C GLU A 108 -7.35 3.66 -5.48
N PHE A 109 -8.57 3.80 -4.96
CA PHE A 109 -9.84 3.43 -5.59
C PHE A 109 -10.67 4.68 -5.92
N ILE A 110 -11.20 4.76 -7.14
CA ILE A 110 -11.98 5.90 -7.64
C ILE A 110 -13.36 5.41 -8.09
N SER A 111 -14.42 5.78 -7.35
CA SER A 111 -15.81 5.63 -7.83
C SER A 111 -16.47 7.01 -7.89
N GLY A 112 -16.82 7.48 -9.09
CA GLY A 112 -17.41 8.81 -9.30
C GLY A 112 -16.49 9.99 -8.98
N THR A 113 -17.04 11.07 -8.39
CA THR A 113 -16.29 12.27 -7.93
C THR A 113 -15.63 12.10 -6.57
N ASP A 114 -15.94 11.01 -5.87
CA ASP A 114 -15.46 10.76 -4.52
C ASP A 114 -14.28 9.79 -4.58
N VAL A 115 -13.08 10.35 -4.40
CA VAL A 115 -11.83 9.60 -4.29
C VAL A 115 -11.36 9.69 -2.86
N ARG A 116 -10.88 8.57 -2.31
CA ARG A 116 -9.53 8.39 -1.74
C ARG A 116 -9.55 7.16 -0.83
N LEU A 117 -8.96 6.07 -1.27
CA LEU A 117 -8.40 5.05 -0.36
C LEU A 117 -6.89 5.36 -0.30
N PRO A 118 -6.30 5.47 0.89
CA PRO A 118 -4.86 5.60 1.00
C PRO A 118 -4.23 4.29 1.44
N ALA A 119 -3.25 3.89 0.64
CA ALA A 119 -1.99 3.26 1.03
C ALA A 119 -1.97 2.52 2.39
N ILE A 120 -1.81 1.20 2.30
CA ILE A 120 -1.31 0.36 3.40
C ILE A 120 0.01 0.97 3.90
N ALA A 121 0.01 1.48 5.12
CA ALA A 121 1.19 2.07 5.77
C ALA A 121 1.79 1.07 6.77
N TYR A 122 3.11 0.83 6.68
CA TYR A 122 3.86 -0.03 7.59
C TYR A 122 4.98 0.73 8.31
N THR A 123 5.17 0.42 9.60
CA THR A 123 6.31 0.88 10.41
C THR A 123 7.00 -0.27 11.17
N PRO A 124 8.35 -0.42 11.05
CA PRO A 124 9.16 -1.35 11.85
C PRO A 124 9.39 -0.96 13.32
N ARG A 125 10.23 -1.78 13.99
CA ARG A 125 10.02 -2.44 15.28
C ARG A 125 10.12 -1.62 16.57
N ASP A 126 10.74 -0.44 16.66
CA ASP A 126 11.25 0.01 17.98
C ASP A 126 10.98 1.46 18.44
N THR A 127 9.99 2.17 17.91
CA THR A 127 9.49 3.37 18.63
C THR A 127 8.28 3.00 19.49
N HIS A 128 8.27 3.40 20.77
CA HIS A 128 7.18 3.27 21.74
C HIS A 128 5.83 2.96 21.06
N ARG A 129 5.34 1.71 21.13
CA ARG A 129 4.19 1.19 20.35
C ARG A 129 2.95 2.12 20.28
N GLY A 130 2.75 2.96 21.31
CA GLY A 130 1.70 3.97 21.32
C GLY A 130 1.88 5.12 20.31
N SER A 131 3.11 5.55 20.00
CA SER A 131 3.35 6.72 19.15
C SER A 131 3.06 6.47 17.66
N GLN A 132 3.35 5.26 17.15
CA GLN A 132 3.11 4.91 15.74
C GLN A 132 1.62 4.73 15.43
N ARG A 133 0.89 3.99 16.29
CA ARG A 133 -0.56 3.85 16.16
C ARG A 133 -1.24 5.21 16.21
N SER A 134 -0.84 6.08 17.14
CA SER A 134 -1.39 7.43 17.25
C SER A 134 -1.09 8.29 16.02
N ALA A 135 0.08 8.14 15.40
CA ALA A 135 0.40 8.84 14.15
C ALA A 135 -0.50 8.37 12.99
N LEU A 136 -0.71 7.06 12.85
CA LEU A 136 -1.62 6.49 11.84
C LEU A 136 -3.08 6.85 12.10
N ASP A 137 -3.55 6.80 13.36
CA ASP A 137 -4.89 7.25 13.75
C ASP A 137 -5.10 8.72 13.40
N ARG A 138 -4.13 9.59 13.73
CA ARG A 138 -4.15 11.01 13.37
C ARG A 138 -4.24 11.20 11.86
N LYS A 139 -3.49 10.41 11.08
CA LYS A 139 -3.52 10.45 9.62
C LYS A 139 -4.89 10.03 9.06
N MET A 140 -5.45 8.93 9.57
CA MET A 140 -6.81 8.48 9.24
C MET A 140 -7.82 9.60 9.47
N ARG A 141 -7.80 10.22 10.64
CA ARG A 141 -8.77 11.27 11.01
C ARG A 141 -8.57 12.57 10.25
N ASN A 142 -7.34 13.09 10.21
CA ASN A 142 -7.08 14.48 9.83
C ASN A 142 -6.70 14.66 8.37
N GLU A 143 -6.22 13.62 7.71
CA GLU A 143 -5.87 13.67 6.29
C GLU A 143 -6.91 12.91 5.49
N TYR A 144 -7.15 11.64 5.82
CA TYR A 144 -7.96 10.80 4.95
C TYR A 144 -9.45 11.13 5.05
N PHE A 145 -10.06 10.97 6.22
CA PHE A 145 -11.50 11.22 6.38
C PHE A 145 -11.85 12.70 6.16
N LYS A 146 -10.95 13.62 6.53
CA LYS A 146 -11.09 15.05 6.21
C LYS A 146 -11.14 15.32 4.70
N HIS A 147 -10.56 14.44 3.88
CA HIS A 147 -10.51 14.57 2.42
C HIS A 147 -11.44 13.58 1.70
N GLY A 148 -12.52 13.13 2.34
CA GLY A 148 -13.61 12.41 1.68
C GLY A 148 -13.58 10.89 1.80
N VAL A 149 -12.64 10.32 2.57
CA VAL A 149 -12.67 8.88 2.90
C VAL A 149 -13.88 8.56 3.77
N ARG A 150 -14.61 7.51 3.42
CA ARG A 150 -15.85 7.09 4.12
C ARG A 150 -15.72 5.78 4.91
N LEU A 151 -14.69 4.98 4.60
CA LEU A 151 -14.34 3.72 5.25
C LEU A 151 -12.83 3.56 5.20
N GLY A 152 -12.23 3.05 6.27
CA GLY A 152 -10.80 2.78 6.28
C GLY A 152 -10.40 1.70 7.26
N TRP A 153 -9.40 0.91 6.90
CA TRP A 153 -8.86 -0.16 7.74
C TRP A 153 -7.36 0.01 7.92
N LEU A 154 -6.89 -0.07 9.17
CA LEU A 154 -5.47 -0.28 9.47
C LEU A 154 -5.29 -1.73 9.88
N ILE A 155 -4.54 -2.49 9.10
CA ILE A 155 -4.31 -3.91 9.32
C ILE A 155 -2.86 -4.10 9.75
N ASP A 156 -2.66 -4.68 10.93
CA ASP A 156 -1.37 -5.05 11.45
C ASP A 156 -1.22 -6.57 11.37
N PRO A 157 -0.57 -7.11 10.32
CA PRO A 157 -0.49 -8.55 10.10
C PRO A 157 0.63 -9.23 10.88
N ARG A 158 1.32 -8.52 11.79
CA ARG A 158 2.52 -9.04 12.45
C ARG A 158 2.18 -10.29 13.28
N PRO A 159 2.95 -11.39 13.14
CA PRO A 159 2.74 -12.59 13.96
C PRO A 159 2.78 -12.27 15.46
N GLY A 160 1.80 -12.79 16.21
CA GLY A 160 1.64 -12.53 17.65
C GLY A 160 1.13 -11.12 18.00
N TYR A 161 0.81 -10.28 17.00
CA TYR A 161 0.29 -8.93 17.18
C TYR A 161 -0.70 -8.56 16.06
N GLN A 162 -1.58 -9.49 15.72
CA GLN A 162 -2.58 -9.36 14.67
C GLN A 162 -3.75 -8.49 15.13
N HIS A 163 -3.77 -7.25 14.67
CA HIS A 163 -4.84 -6.29 14.99
C HIS A 163 -5.38 -5.63 13.74
N MET A 164 -6.69 -5.36 13.75
CA MET A 164 -7.37 -4.64 12.70
C MET A 164 -8.13 -3.47 13.31
N TYR A 165 -7.91 -2.26 12.80
CA TYR A 165 -8.61 -1.06 13.24
C TYR A 165 -9.53 -0.60 12.12
N GLU A 166 -10.81 -0.49 12.42
CA GLU A 166 -11.83 -0.06 11.47
C GLU A 166 -12.28 1.37 11.76
N TYR A 167 -12.19 2.21 10.74
CA TYR A 167 -12.58 3.61 10.78
C TYR A 167 -13.79 3.83 9.88
N TYR A 168 -14.75 4.59 10.37
CA TYR A 168 -15.99 4.90 9.65
C TYR A 168 -16.53 6.26 10.08
N LEU A 169 -17.43 6.81 9.27
CA LEU A 169 -18.20 8.01 9.64
C LEU A 169 -19.45 7.58 10.42
N ASP A 170 -19.68 8.20 11.57
CA ASP A 170 -20.97 8.09 12.28
C ASP A 170 -22.07 8.91 11.58
N GLU A 171 -23.29 8.86 12.13
CA GLU A 171 -24.45 9.57 11.57
C GLU A 171 -24.28 11.09 11.50
N THR A 172 -23.38 11.66 12.30
CA THR A 172 -23.07 13.10 12.34
C THR A 172 -21.93 13.49 11.40
N GLY A 173 -21.32 12.51 10.72
CA GLY A 173 -20.10 12.70 9.93
C GLY A 173 -18.82 12.77 10.78
N GLY A 174 -18.88 12.36 12.04
CA GLY A 174 -17.72 12.22 12.92
C GLY A 174 -16.93 10.95 12.60
N VAL A 175 -15.61 11.04 12.61
CA VAL A 175 -14.73 9.88 12.36
C VAL A 175 -14.64 9.03 13.63
N GLN A 176 -15.11 7.79 13.56
CA GLN A 176 -15.00 6.81 14.62
C GLN A 176 -13.95 5.76 14.29
N CYS A 177 -13.33 5.18 15.33
CA CYS A 177 -12.52 3.97 15.23
C CYS A 177 -13.21 2.91 16.09
N SER A 178 -13.48 1.74 15.53
CA SER A 178 -14.03 0.60 16.26
C SER A 178 -13.12 0.21 17.43
N ASP A 179 -13.71 0.00 18.60
CA ASP A 179 -13.01 -0.54 19.78
C ASP A 179 -12.67 -2.02 19.62
N ASN A 180 -13.37 -2.73 18.73
CA ASN A 180 -13.03 -4.11 18.39
C ASN A 180 -11.82 -4.13 17.45
N THR A 181 -10.66 -4.44 18.02
CA THR A 181 -9.37 -4.53 17.31
C THR A 181 -8.96 -5.97 16.99
N ALA A 182 -9.86 -6.94 17.16
CA ALA A 182 -9.56 -8.34 16.90
C ALA A 182 -9.23 -8.56 15.43
N TRP A 183 -8.41 -9.58 15.16
CA TRP A 183 -8.24 -10.10 13.81
C TRP A 183 -9.55 -10.79 13.39
N ARG A 184 -10.28 -10.19 12.45
CA ARG A 184 -11.65 -10.58 12.11
C ARG A 184 -12.01 -10.19 10.68
N ASP A 185 -13.14 -10.70 10.21
CA ASP A 185 -13.71 -10.24 8.94
C ASP A 185 -14.09 -8.76 9.02
N LEU A 186 -13.71 -8.01 7.99
CA LEU A 186 -13.99 -6.58 7.87
C LEU A 186 -15.04 -6.35 6.77
N SER A 187 -16.16 -5.75 7.15
CA SER A 187 -17.28 -5.50 6.24
C SER A 187 -17.12 -4.17 5.53
N GLY A 188 -17.33 -4.17 4.22
CA GLY A 188 -17.42 -2.98 3.39
C GLY A 188 -18.63 -2.09 3.70
N GLY A 189 -19.61 -2.63 4.43
CA GLY A 189 -20.83 -1.93 4.80
C GLY A 189 -21.53 -1.32 3.59
N ASN A 190 -22.02 -0.08 3.75
CA ASN A 190 -22.67 0.67 2.67
C ASN A 190 -21.68 1.35 1.72
N VAL A 191 -20.39 1.38 2.05
CA VAL A 191 -19.35 2.02 1.23
C VAL A 191 -18.88 1.06 0.13
N LEU A 192 -18.75 -0.23 0.47
CA LEU A 192 -18.48 -1.32 -0.46
C LEU A 192 -19.55 -2.41 -0.27
N PRO A 193 -20.75 -2.25 -0.87
CA PRO A 193 -21.86 -3.16 -0.66
C PRO A 193 -21.52 -4.62 -0.96
N GLY A 194 -21.83 -5.50 -0.01
CA GLY A 194 -21.57 -6.95 -0.13
C GLY A 194 -20.09 -7.35 -0.12
N PHE A 195 -19.16 -6.40 0.06
CA PHE A 195 -17.75 -6.69 0.21
C PHE A 195 -17.43 -7.10 1.65
N THR A 196 -16.68 -8.19 1.80
CA THR A 196 -16.09 -8.59 3.08
C THR A 196 -14.64 -8.99 2.86
N LEU A 197 -13.72 -8.35 3.57
CA LEU A 197 -12.33 -8.81 3.64
C LEU A 197 -12.23 -9.90 4.70
N MET A 198 -12.12 -11.15 4.24
CA MET A 198 -12.07 -12.31 5.12
C MET A 198 -10.70 -12.44 5.81
N SER A 199 -10.69 -12.58 7.13
CA SER A 199 -9.44 -12.69 7.90
C SER A 199 -8.68 -13.97 7.55
N THR A 200 -9.41 -15.06 7.32
CA THR A 200 -8.86 -16.37 6.93
C THR A 200 -8.09 -16.30 5.62
N VAL A 201 -8.55 -15.51 4.65
CA VAL A 201 -7.84 -15.32 3.38
C VAL A 201 -6.53 -14.57 3.59
N LEU A 202 -6.47 -13.63 4.53
CA LEU A 202 -5.23 -12.95 4.91
C LEU A 202 -4.28 -13.87 5.67
N GLU A 203 -4.80 -14.72 6.56
CA GLU A 203 -4.01 -15.73 7.28
C GLU A 203 -3.38 -16.75 6.32
N MET A 204 -4.15 -17.26 5.36
CA MET A 204 -3.63 -18.17 4.32
C MET A 204 -2.44 -17.54 3.58
N VAL A 205 -2.51 -16.25 3.28
CA VAL A 205 -1.44 -15.50 2.61
C VAL A 205 -0.23 -15.31 3.52
N LEU A 206 -0.46 -15.02 4.80
CA LEU A 206 0.61 -14.83 5.77
C LEU A 206 1.34 -16.13 6.13
N ASN A 207 0.63 -17.26 6.06
CA ASN A 207 1.15 -18.59 6.37
C ASN A 207 1.56 -19.38 5.12
N GLN A 208 1.49 -18.79 3.92
CA GLN A 208 1.91 -19.45 2.69
C GLN A 208 3.44 -19.58 2.66
N ASP A 209 3.93 -20.81 2.57
CA ASP A 209 5.35 -21.07 2.33
C ASP A 209 5.75 -20.52 0.95
N PRO A 210 6.85 -19.75 0.85
CA PRO A 210 7.31 -19.22 -0.43
C PRO A 210 7.70 -20.38 -1.36
N GLY A 211 6.81 -20.71 -2.29
CA GLY A 211 6.98 -21.80 -3.26
C GLY A 211 5.96 -22.94 -3.15
N SER A 212 5.09 -22.94 -2.14
CA SER A 212 3.98 -23.91 -2.07
C SER A 212 2.84 -23.48 -2.98
N SER A 213 2.85 -24.01 -4.20
CA SER A 213 1.69 -24.08 -5.09
C SER A 213 1.21 -25.53 -5.07
N GLU A 214 0.65 -25.99 -3.95
CA GLU A 214 -0.13 -27.23 -3.92
C GLU A 214 -1.50 -26.95 -4.55
N GLU A 215 -1.49 -26.67 -5.85
CA GLU A 215 -2.71 -26.71 -6.65
C GLU A 215 -3.03 -28.18 -6.91
N GLU A 216 -4.16 -28.66 -6.37
CA GLU A 216 -4.65 -30.00 -6.71
C GLU A 216 -4.81 -30.13 -8.23
N GLU A 217 -4.30 -31.23 -8.79
CA GLU A 217 -4.45 -31.51 -10.21
C GLU A 217 -5.93 -31.72 -10.55
N VAL A 218 -6.46 -30.84 -11.40
CA VAL A 218 -7.83 -30.89 -11.91
C VAL A 218 -7.82 -30.87 -13.43
N ASP A 219 -8.76 -31.51 -14.11
CA ASP A 219 -8.86 -31.44 -15.58
C ASP A 219 -9.95 -30.44 -15.97
N LEU A 220 -9.53 -29.21 -16.29
CA LEU A 220 -10.43 -28.10 -16.65
C LEU A 220 -10.31 -27.76 -18.13
N GLU A 221 -11.44 -27.70 -18.83
CA GLU A 221 -11.51 -27.29 -20.23
C GLU A 221 -11.96 -25.83 -20.36
N CYS A 222 -11.31 -25.05 -21.23
CA CYS A 222 -11.65 -23.66 -21.47
C CYS A 222 -13.10 -23.52 -21.96
N PRO A 223 -13.93 -22.66 -21.33
CA PRO A 223 -15.33 -22.50 -21.71
C PRO A 223 -15.54 -21.68 -22.99
N TYR A 224 -14.47 -21.12 -23.59
CA TYR A 224 -14.58 -20.35 -24.83
C TYR A 224 -14.77 -21.30 -26.03
N PRO A 225 -15.86 -21.18 -26.82
CA PRO A 225 -16.19 -22.18 -27.85
C PRO A 225 -15.10 -22.43 -28.91
N THR A 226 -14.24 -21.43 -29.14
CA THR A 226 -13.14 -21.50 -30.11
C THR A 226 -11.81 -21.92 -29.47
N CYS A 227 -11.76 -22.09 -28.15
CA CYS A 227 -10.58 -22.51 -27.42
C CYS A 227 -10.79 -23.90 -26.83
N ARG A 228 -9.98 -24.87 -27.25
CA ARG A 228 -10.04 -26.25 -26.77
C ARG A 228 -8.90 -26.60 -25.82
N GLN A 229 -8.31 -25.58 -25.18
CA GLN A 229 -7.21 -25.81 -24.25
C GLN A 229 -7.74 -26.42 -22.95
N ARG A 230 -7.00 -27.42 -22.46
CA ARG A 230 -7.23 -28.08 -21.17
C ARG A 230 -6.09 -27.74 -20.22
N PHE A 231 -6.41 -27.65 -18.94
CA PHE A 231 -5.49 -27.22 -17.90
C PHE A 231 -5.55 -28.20 -16.75
N ARG A 232 -4.36 -28.53 -16.23
CA ARG A 232 -4.20 -29.42 -15.08
C ARG A 232 -4.23 -28.71 -13.73
N TYR A 233 -4.18 -27.39 -13.75
CA TYR A 233 -3.98 -26.55 -12.56
C TYR A 233 -4.97 -25.39 -12.60
N PRO A 234 -5.76 -25.14 -11.53
CA PRO A 234 -6.76 -24.07 -11.49
C PRO A 234 -6.20 -22.68 -11.75
N GLY A 235 -4.96 -22.40 -11.32
CA GLY A 235 -4.29 -21.13 -11.54
C GLY A 235 -3.98 -20.89 -13.02
N ALA A 236 -3.46 -21.91 -13.71
CA ALA A 236 -3.22 -21.85 -15.14
C ALA A 236 -4.52 -21.70 -15.94
N PHE A 237 -5.58 -22.43 -15.55
CA PHE A 237 -6.91 -22.29 -16.12
C PHE A 237 -7.47 -20.87 -15.95
N THR A 238 -7.40 -20.33 -14.73
CA THR A 238 -7.92 -18.99 -14.40
C THR A 238 -7.18 -17.91 -15.18
N ALA A 239 -5.85 -17.96 -15.22
CA ALA A 239 -5.04 -17.02 -16.00
C ALA A 239 -5.38 -17.05 -17.50
N HIS A 240 -5.61 -18.24 -18.05
CA HIS A 240 -6.02 -18.39 -19.44
C HIS A 240 -7.42 -17.82 -19.73
N VAL A 241 -8.39 -18.04 -18.84
CA VAL A 241 -9.74 -17.47 -18.98
C VAL A 241 -9.70 -15.94 -18.89
N GLU A 242 -8.89 -15.37 -17.99
CA GLU A 242 -8.68 -13.92 -17.89
C GLU A 242 -8.02 -13.35 -19.15
N TRP A 243 -7.06 -14.07 -19.75
CA TRP A 243 -6.46 -13.66 -21.03
C TRP A 243 -7.51 -13.52 -22.14
N HIS A 244 -8.43 -14.48 -22.29
CA HIS A 244 -9.51 -14.37 -23.27
C HIS A 244 -10.42 -13.16 -23.02
N ARG A 245 -10.72 -12.85 -21.76
CA ARG A 245 -11.52 -11.67 -21.38
C ARG A 245 -10.78 -10.38 -21.76
N ALA A 246 -9.49 -10.28 -21.43
CA ALA A 246 -8.66 -9.13 -21.72
C ALA A 246 -8.49 -8.90 -23.22
N GLU A 247 -8.22 -9.95 -24.00
CA GLU A 247 -8.06 -9.84 -25.45
C GLU A 247 -9.38 -9.42 -26.11
N ARG A 248 -10.52 -9.97 -25.70
CA ARG A 248 -11.83 -9.53 -26.19
C ARG A 248 -12.10 -8.04 -25.87
N ALA A 249 -11.75 -7.58 -24.67
CA ALA A 249 -11.89 -6.18 -24.29
C ALA A 249 -10.97 -5.26 -25.13
N ARG A 250 -9.73 -5.69 -25.37
CA ARG A 250 -8.77 -5.00 -26.24
C ARG A 250 -9.29 -4.86 -27.67
N GLN A 251 -9.81 -5.94 -28.25
CA GLN A 251 -10.37 -5.93 -29.61
C GLN A 251 -11.58 -4.98 -29.71
N LYS A 252 -12.48 -4.98 -28.71
CA LYS A 252 -13.59 -4.02 -28.63
C LYS A 252 -13.12 -2.57 -28.55
N TYR A 253 -12.06 -2.30 -27.79
CA TYR A 253 -11.49 -0.96 -27.68
C TYR A 253 -10.86 -0.50 -29.01
N LEU A 254 -10.11 -1.37 -29.69
CA LEU A 254 -9.52 -1.07 -31.00
C LEU A 254 -10.60 -0.80 -32.05
N ALA A 255 -11.67 -1.60 -32.07
CA ALA A 255 -12.81 -1.40 -32.97
C ALA A 255 -13.57 -0.08 -32.73
N LYS A 256 -13.51 0.50 -31.53
CA LYS A 256 -14.08 1.82 -31.22
C LYS A 256 -13.18 3.00 -31.60
N ARG A 257 -11.91 2.74 -31.94
CA ARG A 257 -10.92 3.76 -32.35
C ARG A 257 -10.76 3.88 -33.86
N MET A 258 -11.34 2.96 -34.62
CA MET A 258 -11.48 3.01 -36.07
C MET A 258 -12.78 3.72 -36.43
#